data_AF-A0A520D2H3-F1
#
_entry.id   AF-A0A520D2H3-F1
#
_cell.length_a   1.000
_cell.length_b   1.000
_cell.length_c   1.000
_cell.angle_alpha   90.00
_cell.angle_beta   90.00
_cell.angle_gamma   90.00
#
_symmetry.space_group_name_H-M   'P 1'
#
loop_
_entity.id
_entity.type
_entity.pdbx_description
1 polymer ?
#
loop_
_entity_poly.entity_id
_entity_poly.type
_entity_poly.pdbx_seq_one_letter_code
_entity_poly.pdbx_strand_id
1 'polypeptide(L)' 'MNARTDNGLLQPTMHPPAHLSNTHLDALEEEAIFILREVAGAFERPTLLFSGGKDSLVLLKCAEKAFGTGR' A
#
# COMPACT_ATOMS: atom_id res chain seq x y z
N MET A 1 3.66 4.92 -52.72
CA MET A 1 2.60 4.05 -52.18
C MET A 1 2.44 4.44 -50.72
N ASN A 2 1.60 5.44 -50.44
CA ASN A 2 1.58 6.08 -49.11
C ASN A 2 0.48 5.39 -48.31
N ALA A 3 0.88 4.49 -47.40
CA ALA A 3 -0.01 3.90 -46.42
C ALA A 3 -0.55 5.03 -45.55
N ARG A 4 -1.82 5.39 -45.78
CA ARG A 4 -2.57 6.25 -44.86
C ARG A 4 -2.67 5.47 -43.55
N THR A 5 -1.90 5.87 -42.55
CA THR A 5 -1.98 5.32 -41.21
C THR A 5 -3.35 5.71 -40.66
N ASP A 6 -4.28 4.75 -40.60
CA ASP A 6 -5.58 4.95 -39.99
C ASP A 6 -5.38 5.25 -38.50
N ASN A 7 -5.55 6.52 -38.11
CA ASN A 7 -5.57 6.99 -36.73
C ASN A 7 -6.73 6.41 -35.89
N GLY A 8 -7.52 5.47 -36.43
CA GLY A 8 -8.64 4.82 -35.76
C GLY A 8 -8.24 3.82 -34.68
N LEU A 9 -6.99 3.34 -34.65
CA LEU A 9 -6.51 2.34 -33.69
C LEU A 9 -5.89 2.93 -32.40
N LEU A 10 -5.73 4.25 -32.33
CA LEU A 10 -5.21 4.97 -31.15
C LEU A 10 -6.32 5.65 -30.33
N GLN A 11 -7.55 5.15 -30.43
CA GLN A 11 -8.59 5.57 -29.49
C GLN A 11 -8.27 4.94 -28.14
N PRO A 12 -7.98 5.71 -27.07
CA PRO A 12 -7.94 5.16 -25.74
C PRO A 12 -9.35 4.62 -25.49
N THR A 13 -9.49 3.30 -25.31
CA THR A 13 -10.72 2.76 -24.75
C THR A 13 -10.88 3.42 -23.39
N MET A 14 -11.75 4.43 -23.32
CA MET A 14 -12.10 5.12 -22.09
C MET A 14 -12.90 4.14 -21.23
N HIS A 15 -12.20 3.22 -20.58
CA HIS A 15 -12.75 2.49 -19.46
C HIS A 15 -12.94 3.52 -18.34
N PRO A 16 -14.16 3.67 -17.78
CA PRO A 16 -14.34 4.48 -16.60
C PRO A 16 -13.33 3.99 -15.54
N PRO A 17 -12.64 4.90 -14.82
CA PRO A 17 -11.65 4.50 -13.84
C PRO A 17 -12.34 3.56 -12.86
N ALA A 18 -11.85 2.33 -12.76
CA ALA A 18 -12.34 1.39 -11.77
C ALA A 18 -12.17 2.06 -10.40
N HIS A 19 -13.28 2.34 -9.72
CA HIS A 19 -13.23 2.99 -8.43
C HIS A 19 -12.75 1.95 -7.40
N LEU A 20 -11.45 1.94 -7.15
CA LEU A 20 -10.83 1.06 -6.15
C LEU A 20 -11.22 1.60 -4.77
N SER A 21 -12.05 0.84 -4.06
CA SER A 21 -12.33 1.10 -2.65
C SER A 21 -11.17 0.58 -1.81
N ASN A 22 -10.55 1.46 -1.02
CA ASN A 22 -9.49 1.10 -0.09
C ASN A 22 -10.00 0.64 1.28
N THR A 23 -11.32 0.59 1.49
CA THR A 23 -11.91 0.27 2.82
C THR A 23 -11.34 -1.00 3.44
N HIS A 24 -11.06 -2.02 2.64
CA HIS A 24 -10.43 -3.25 3.14
C HIS A 24 -8.97 -3.04 3.57
N LEU A 25 -8.19 -2.28 2.79
CA LEU A 25 -6.79 -1.97 3.12
C LEU A 25 -6.70 -1.05 4.33
N ASP A 26 -7.61 -0.08 4.45
CA ASP A 26 -7.71 0.80 5.61
C ASP A 26 -7.97 -0.02 6.88
N ALA A 27 -8.89 -1.00 6.81
CA ALA A 27 -9.18 -1.89 7.94
C ALA A 27 -7.96 -2.75 8.33
N LEU A 28 -7.24 -3.31 7.35
CA LEU A 28 -6.01 -4.08 7.61
C LEU A 28 -4.88 -3.21 8.18
N GLU A 29 -4.76 -1.97 7.72
CA GLU A 29 -3.77 -1.02 8.21
C GLU A 29 -4.04 -0.64 9.67
N GLU A 30 -5.30 -0.35 10.03
CA GLU A 30 -5.69 -0.06 11.41
C GLU A 30 -5.44 -1.28 12.33
N GLU A 31 -5.75 -2.49 11.88
CA GLU A 31 -5.48 -3.72 12.63
C GLU A 31 -3.97 -3.95 12.83
N ALA A 32 -3.16 -3.74 11.79
CA ALA A 32 -1.70 -3.85 11.89
C ALA A 32 -1.11 -2.81 12.86
N ILE A 33 -1.57 -1.55 12.79
CA ILE A 33 -1.15 -0.48 13.71
C ILE A 33 -1.54 -0.82 15.14
N PHE A 34 -2.75 -1.32 15.37
CA PHE A 34 -3.22 -1.75 16.68
C PHE A 34 -2.31 -2.84 17.26
N ILE A 35 -2.04 -3.90 16.50
CA ILE A 35 -1.16 -5.00 16.92
C ILE A 35 0.24 -4.49 17.25
N LEU A 36 0.81 -3.61 16.42
CA LEU A 36 2.14 -3.04 16.66
C LEU A 36 2.21 -2.26 17.99
N ARG A 37 1.16 -1.50 18.33
CA ARG A 37 1.07 -0.77 19.61
C ARG A 37 0.90 -1.72 20.79
N GLU A 38 0.08 -2.75 20.67
CA GLU A 38 -0.08 -3.77 21.71
C GLU A 38 1.23 -4.51 21.98
N VAL A 39 1.96 -4.91 20.94
CA VAL A 39 3.29 -5.53 21.07
C VAL A 39 4.29 -4.57 21.73
N ALA A 40 4.28 -3.29 21.35
CA ALA A 40 5.14 -2.31 21.99
C ALA A 40 4.81 -2.05 23.47
N GLY A 41 3.55 -2.18 23.87
CA GLY A 41 3.12 -2.08 25.26
C GLY A 41 3.37 -3.35 26.09
N ALA A 42 3.36 -4.52 25.45
CA ALA A 42 3.46 -5.81 26.13
C ALA A 42 4.90 -6.31 26.34
N PHE A 43 5.88 -5.81 25.59
CA PHE A 43 7.27 -6.28 25.62
C PHE A 43 8.26 -5.14 25.91
N GLU A 44 9.31 -5.41 26.69
CA GLU A 44 10.31 -4.40 27.05
C GLU A 44 11.22 -3.99 25.88
N ARG A 45 11.50 -4.91 24.94
CA ARG A 45 12.46 -4.72 23.84
C ARG A 45 11.93 -5.31 22.52
N PRO A 46 10.81 -4.81 21.98
CA PRO A 46 10.28 -5.27 20.71
C PRO A 46 11.24 -4.91 19.57
N THR A 47 11.35 -5.77 18.57
CA THR A 47 12.12 -5.53 17.36
C THR A 47 11.30 -5.89 16.13
N LEU A 48 11.52 -5.17 15.03
CA LEU A 48 10.94 -5.49 13.74
C LEU A 48 11.98 -6.28 12.92
N LEU A 49 11.69 -7.54 12.61
CA LEU A 49 12.52 -8.33 11.71
C LEU A 49 12.34 -7.78 10.28
N PHE A 50 13.42 -7.25 9.71
CA PHE A 50 13.38 -6.56 8.42
C PHE A 50 14.28 -7.26 7.40
N SER A 51 13.67 -7.86 6.36
CA SER A 51 14.39 -8.56 5.29
C SER A 51 14.68 -7.69 4.07
N GLY A 52 14.11 -6.49 4.00
CA GLY A 52 14.14 -5.64 2.80
C GLY A 52 13.16 -6.06 1.70
N GLY A 53 12.37 -7.11 1.93
CA GLY A 53 11.30 -7.52 1.01
C GLY A 53 10.05 -6.66 1.12
N LYS A 54 9.11 -6.84 0.17
CA LYS A 54 7.86 -6.08 0.08
C LYS A 54 7.05 -6.12 1.38
N ASP A 55 6.98 -7.29 2.02
CA ASP A 55 6.13 -7.49 3.21
C ASP A 55 6.73 -6.75 4.41
N SER A 56 8.05 -6.83 4.58
CA SER A 56 8.75 -6.09 5.64
C SER A 56 8.74 -4.57 5.43
N LEU A 57 8.67 -4.10 4.18
CA LEU A 57 8.51 -2.67 3.87
C LEU A 57 7.11 -2.17 4.25
N VAL A 58 6.06 -2.96 3.97
CA VAL A 58 4.70 -2.62 4.40
C VAL A 58 4.62 -2.56 5.92
N LEU A 59 5.17 -3.56 6.62
CA LEU A 59 5.21 -3.54 8.09
C LEU A 59 6.02 -2.38 8.65
N LEU A 60 7.15 -2.02 8.04
CA LEU A 60 7.91 -0.83 8.42
C LEU A 60 7.04 0.43 8.30
N LYS A 61 6.27 0.57 7.22
CA LYS A 61 5.39 1.73 7.03
C LYS A 61 4.25 1.77 8.05
N CYS A 62 3.64 0.61 8.36
CA CYS A 62 2.65 0.52 9.44
C CYS A 62 3.26 0.89 10.80
N ALA A 63 4.51 0.49 11.08
CA ALA A 63 5.20 0.86 12.31
C ALA A 63 5.48 2.37 12.39
N GLU A 64 5.92 3.00 11.29
CA GLU A 64 6.07 4.47 11.23
C GLU A 64 4.76 5.20 11.55
N LYS A 65 3.63 4.71 11.02
CA LYS A 65 2.29 5.26 11.30
C LYS A 65 1.87 5.01 12.75
N ALA A 66 2.15 3.83 13.28
CA ALA A 66 1.79 3.46 14.66
C ALA A 66 2.45 4.38 15.70
N PHE A 67 3.70 4.81 15.47
CA PHE A 67 4.52 5.56 16.43
C PHE A 67 4.80 7.03 16.04
N GLY A 68 4.16 7.54 14.99
CA GLY A 68 4.08 8.99 14.70
C GLY A 68 5.18 9.56 13.80
N THR A 69 6.04 8.74 13.22
CA THR A 69 7.06 9.19 12.25
C THR A 69 6.56 9.21 10.81
N GLY A 70 5.47 8.50 10.50
CA GLY A 70 4.84 8.49 9.18
C GLY A 70 3.47 9.17 9.21
N ARG A 71 3.41 10.44 8.79
CA ARG A 71 2.17 11.03 8.26
C ARG A 71 2.12 10.81 6.76
#